data_AF-A0A2N1W458-F1
#
_entry.id   AF-A0A2N1W458-F1
#
_cell.length_a   1.000
_cell.length_b   1.000
_cell.length_c   1.000
_cell.angle_alpha   90.00
_cell.angle_beta   90.00
_cell.angle_gamma   90.00
#
_symmetry.space_group_name_H-M   'P 1'
#
loop_
_entity.id
_entity.type
_entity.pdbx_description
1 polymer ?
#
loop_
_entity_poly.entity_id
_entity_poly.type
_entity_poly.pdbx_seq_one_letter_code
_entity_poly.pdbx_strand_id
1 'polypeptide(L)'
;MTKLTLLLDENTIKKAKLTAKKNKTSVSKMAASYFESLTAHTEDNYNDLPVLKEISGVIYGKEQDYNPKEEYKKHIRKKYK
;
A
#
# COMPACT_ATOMS: atom_id res chain seq x y z
N MET A 1 0.66 15.70 -24.42
CA MET A 1 0.66 16.13 -23.00
C MET A 1 -0.57 16.98 -22.77
N THR A 2 -1.32 16.70 -21.71
CA THR A 2 -2.48 17.50 -21.29
C THR A 2 -2.17 18.17 -19.95
N LYS A 3 -2.75 19.35 -19.69
CA LYS A 3 -2.53 20.11 -18.46
C LYS A 3 -3.85 20.21 -17.69
N LEU A 4 -3.84 19.79 -16.43
CA LEU A 4 -4.93 19.97 -15.49
C LEU A 4 -4.60 21.12 -14.54
N THR A 5 -5.56 22.02 -14.31
CA THR A 5 -5.45 23.13 -13.35
C THR A 5 -6.54 22.97 -12.31
N LEU A 6 -6.17 22.98 -11.01
CA LEU A 6 -7.10 22.79 -9.90
C LEU A 6 -7.16 24.06 -9.05
N LEU A 7 -8.37 24.51 -8.72
CA LEU A 7 -8.61 25.55 -7.71
C LEU A 7 -8.71 24.87 -6.35
N LEU A 8 -7.85 25.29 -5.41
CA LEU A 8 -7.74 24.71 -4.08
C LEU A 8 -7.45 25.84 -3.08
N ASP A 9 -7.85 25.62 -1.83
CA ASP A 9 -7.54 26.57 -0.76
C ASP A 9 -6.03 26.75 -0.56
N GLU A 10 -5.63 27.97 -0.24
CA GLU A 10 -4.21 28.33 -0.07
C GLU A 10 -3.52 27.48 1.01
N ASN A 11 -4.24 27.20 2.11
CA ASN A 11 -3.74 26.34 3.19
C ASN A 11 -3.47 24.91 2.73
N THR A 12 -4.32 24.39 1.85
CA THR A 12 -4.14 23.05 1.26
C THR A 12 -2.91 23.03 0.36
N ILE A 13 -2.72 24.06 -0.47
CA ILE A 13 -1.55 24.20 -1.34
C ILE A 13 -0.25 24.29 -0.50
N LYS A 14 -0.26 25.06 0.60
CA LYS A 14 0.90 25.17 1.51
C LYS A 14 1.28 23.81 2.10
N LYS A 15 0.31 23.07 2.64
CA LYS A 15 0.53 21.72 3.20
C LYS A 15 1.07 20.77 2.13
N ALA A 16 0.50 20.77 0.93
CA ALA A 16 0.96 19.95 -0.17
C ALA A 16 2.43 20.24 -0.55
N LYS A 17 2.82 21.52 -0.65
CA LYS A 17 4.20 21.93 -0.94
C LYS A 17 5.18 21.48 0.15
N LEU A 18 4.80 21.57 1.43
CA LEU A 18 5.64 21.11 2.55
C LEU A 18 5.87 19.60 2.48
N THR A 19 4.81 18.83 2.26
CA THR A 19 4.90 17.38 2.09
C THR A 19 5.75 17.00 0.88
N ALA A 20 5.55 17.67 -0.25
CA ALA A 20 6.34 17.45 -1.46
C ALA A 20 7.84 17.69 -1.21
N LYS A 21 8.19 18.78 -0.52
CA LYS A 21 9.58 19.09 -0.14
C LYS A 21 10.17 18.03 0.78
N LYS A 22 9.43 17.61 1.82
CA LYS A 22 9.86 16.56 2.75
C LYS A 22 10.16 15.24 2.01
N ASN A 23 9.33 14.90 1.03
CA ASN A 23 9.44 13.67 0.27
C ASN A 23 10.31 13.81 -0.99
N LYS A 24 11.03 14.94 -1.15
CA LYS A 24 11.90 15.26 -2.30
C LYS A 24 11.19 15.06 -3.66
N THR A 25 9.91 15.44 -3.73
CA THR A 25 9.06 15.30 -4.92
C THR A 25 8.36 16.64 -5.24
N SER A 26 7.55 16.67 -6.31
CA SER A 26 6.74 17.82 -6.70
C SER A 26 5.26 17.60 -6.38
N VAL A 27 4.51 18.70 -6.21
CA VAL A 27 3.05 18.63 -6.00
C VAL A 27 2.36 17.98 -7.21
N SER A 28 2.81 18.28 -8.42
CA SER A 28 2.29 17.66 -9.64
C SER A 28 2.55 16.16 -9.67
N LYS A 29 3.74 15.71 -9.24
CA LYS A 29 4.06 14.27 -9.16
C LYS A 29 3.24 13.58 -8.08
N MET A 30 3.02 14.21 -6.93
CA MET A 30 2.11 13.69 -5.91
C MET A 30 0.66 13.54 -6.42
N ALA A 31 0.15 14.56 -7.12
CA ALA A 31 -1.21 14.51 -7.68
C ALA A 31 -1.32 13.42 -8.76
N ALA A 32 -0.33 13.32 -9.65
CA ALA A 32 -0.27 12.26 -10.66
C ALA A 32 -0.27 10.87 -10.02
N SER A 33 0.61 10.62 -9.05
CA SER A 33 0.67 9.32 -8.35
C SER A 33 -0.61 9.01 -7.58
N TYR A 34 -1.32 10.02 -7.07
CA TYR A 34 -2.64 9.81 -6.48
C TYR A 34 -3.67 9.37 -7.53
N PHE A 35 -3.76 10.06 -8.66
CA PHE A 35 -4.65 9.65 -9.75
C PHE A 35 -4.32 8.25 -10.26
N GLU A 36 -3.03 7.95 -10.46
CA GLU A 36 -2.55 6.61 -10.82
C GLU A 36 -2.99 5.57 -9.78
N SER A 37 -2.90 5.88 -8.47
CA SER A 37 -3.34 4.94 -7.42
C SER A 37 -4.85 4.67 -7.43
N LEU A 38 -5.66 5.65 -7.83
CA LEU A 38 -7.11 5.48 -7.96
C LEU A 38 -7.48 4.62 -9.17
N THR A 39 -6.72 4.73 -10.26
CA THR A 39 -6.95 3.97 -11.49
C THR A 39 -6.20 2.63 -11.51
N ALA A 40 -5.18 2.44 -10.67
CA ALA A 40 -4.41 1.20 -10.58
C ALA A 40 -5.24 0.01 -10.05
N HIS A 41 -6.42 0.27 -9.47
CA HIS A 41 -7.34 -0.79 -9.05
C HIS A 41 -8.21 -1.36 -10.18
N THR A 42 -8.23 -0.74 -11.35
CA THR A 42 -9.04 -1.23 -12.49
C THR A 42 -8.24 -2.07 -13.47
N GLU A 43 -6.92 -2.09 -13.35
CA GLU A 43 -6.04 -2.96 -14.13
C GLU A 43 -5.34 -3.89 -13.15
N ASP A 44 -5.80 -5.14 -13.14
CA ASP A 44 -5.22 -6.35 -12.56
C ASP A 44 -3.87 -6.19 -11.81
N ASN A 45 -3.78 -6.78 -10.60
CA ASN A 45 -2.57 -7.00 -9.76
C ASN A 45 -2.50 -6.25 -8.42
N TYR A 46 -3.63 -5.85 -7.82
CA TYR A 46 -3.62 -5.48 -6.38
C TYR A 46 -3.24 -6.64 -5.45
N ASN A 47 -3.17 -7.86 -5.99
CA ASN A 47 -2.86 -9.08 -5.28
C ASN A 47 -1.36 -9.39 -5.15
N ASP A 48 -0.43 -8.56 -5.67
CA ASP A 48 1.00 -8.93 -5.72
C ASP A 48 1.94 -8.12 -4.81
N LEU A 49 1.41 -7.21 -3.99
CA LEU A 49 2.21 -6.56 -2.95
C LEU A 49 2.25 -7.43 -1.68
N PRO A 50 3.43 -7.97 -1.28
CA PRO A 50 3.55 -8.90 -0.15
C PRO A 50 3.00 -8.33 1.16
N VAL A 51 3.22 -7.03 1.39
CA VAL A 51 2.76 -6.32 2.59
C VAL A 51 1.23 -6.22 2.62
N LEU A 52 0.57 -6.11 1.46
CA LEU A 52 -0.89 -6.02 1.39
C LEU A 52 -1.56 -7.38 1.57
N LYS A 53 -0.89 -8.50 1.21
CA LYS A 53 -1.35 -9.86 1.55
C LYS A 53 -1.39 -10.09 3.06
N GLU A 54 -0.37 -9.63 3.78
CA GLU A 54 -0.31 -9.73 5.24
C GLU A 54 -1.43 -8.92 5.91
N ILE A 55 -1.70 -7.72 5.42
CA ILE A 55 -2.76 -6.84 5.94
C ILE A 55 -4.16 -7.36 5.60
N SER A 56 -4.36 -7.92 4.40
CA SER A 56 -5.65 -8.44 3.95
C SER A 56 -5.96 -9.86 4.46
N GLY A 57 -5.02 -10.54 5.10
CA GLY A 57 -5.20 -11.90 5.63
C GLY A 57 -5.37 -12.98 4.57
N VAL A 58 -5.13 -12.64 3.30
CA VAL A 58 -5.21 -13.56 2.15
C VAL A 58 -3.92 -14.36 2.10
N ILE A 59 -3.77 -15.32 3.01
CA ILE A 59 -2.78 -16.40 2.90
C ILE A 59 -3.40 -17.47 2.01
N TYR A 60 -3.59 -17.19 0.72
CA TYR A 60 -4.03 -18.23 -0.21
C TYR A 60 -2.82 -18.78 -0.98
N GLY A 61 -2.39 -19.96 -0.52
CA GLY A 61 -2.22 -21.09 -1.43
C GLY A 61 -0.79 -21.51 -1.79
N LYS A 62 -0.06 -22.09 -0.83
CA LYS A 62 0.72 -23.35 -0.94
C LYS A 62 0.88 -23.83 0.51
N GLU A 63 0.32 -24.90 1.02
CA GLU A 63 0.08 -26.26 0.52
C GLU A 63 -1.20 -26.79 1.18
N GLN A 64 -1.87 -27.78 0.57
CA GLN A 64 -3.13 -28.36 1.06
C GLN A 64 -3.06 -28.98 2.48
N ASP A 65 -1.87 -29.05 3.09
CA ASP A 65 -1.63 -29.61 4.43
C ASP A 65 -1.12 -28.59 5.46
N TYR A 66 -1.15 -27.29 5.16
CA TYR A 66 -0.74 -26.28 6.13
C TYR A 66 -1.84 -26.05 7.18
N ASN A 67 -1.72 -26.69 8.35
CA ASN A 67 -2.56 -26.44 9.52
C ASN A 67 -1.88 -25.41 10.45
N PRO A 68 -2.26 -24.12 10.40
CA PRO A 68 -1.58 -23.05 11.14
C PRO A 68 -1.63 -23.25 12.65
N LYS A 69 -2.65 -23.97 13.14
CA LYS A 69 -2.82 -24.24 14.58
C LYS A 69 -1.75 -25.18 15.12
N GLU A 70 -1.41 -26.22 14.37
CA GLU A 70 -0.38 -27.20 14.76
C GLU A 70 1.01 -26.56 14.76
N GLU A 71 1.29 -25.74 13.75
CA GLU A 71 2.58 -25.05 13.62
C GLU A 71 2.78 -23.99 14.71
N TYR A 72 1.72 -23.22 15.03
CA TYR A 72 1.73 -22.29 16.16
C TYR A 72 1.97 -23.00 17.49
N LYS A 73 1.31 -24.15 17.71
CA LYS A 73 1.52 -24.98 18.91
C LYS A 73 2.97 -25.49 19.02
N LYS A 74 3.57 -25.86 17.90
CA LYS A 74 4.98 -26.31 17.81
C LYS A 74 5.96 -25.16 18.09
N HIS A 75 5.70 -23.97 17.56
CA HIS A 75 6.46 -22.76 17.88
C HIS A 75 6.46 -22.49 19.38
N ILE A 76 5.28 -22.45 20.02
CA ILE A 76 5.18 -22.11 21.45
C ILE A 76 5.91 -23.17 22.28
N ARG A 77 5.73 -24.45 21.98
CA ARG A 77 6.47 -25.53 22.66
C ARG A 77 7.99 -25.44 22.52
N LYS A 78 8.52 -24.90 21.42
CA LYS A 78 9.97 -24.72 21.20
C LYS A 78 10.51 -23.47 21.90
N LYS A 79 9.70 -22.40 22.00
CA LYS A 79 10.10 -21.12 22.62
C LYS A 79 10.18 -21.20 24.14
N TYR A 80 9.35 -22.04 24.74
CA TYR A 80 9.27 -22.23 26.20
C TYR A 80 9.85 -23.59 26.64
N LYS A 81 10.82 -24.11 25.88
CA LYS A 81 11.64 -25.27 26.24
C LYS A 81 13.04 -24.82 26.59
#